data_AF-A0A357JKF3-F1
#
_entry.id   AF-A0A357JKF3-F1
#
_cell.length_a   1.000
_cell.length_b   1.000
_cell.length_c   1.000
_cell.angle_alpha   90.00
_cell.angle_beta   90.00
_cell.angle_gamma   90.00
#
_symmetry.space_group_name_H-M   'P 1'
#
loop_
_entity.id
_entity.type
_entity.pdbx_description
1 polymer ?
#
loop_
_entity_poly.entity_id
_entity_poly.type
_entity_poly.pdbx_seq_one_letter_code
_entity_poly.pdbx_strand_id
1 'polypeptide(L)'
;MNPTVCDTAIITISVINPDTDGDGVLDTQEVIDGTDPNDACSYTTASQVLADVSAAWNDMDCDGDGVTNGTEIVDATDPQDMCDFIPANRTLAASEAWNNGDCDGDTVSNGNEWNPKDDGNGPDDTDRDGIFDFLDIDDDNDGVNTIDEDADGNNDPMTDDCDKDGLADYLDPDACAVEIPTLFTPNGDGTNDTFEIPGLVNLYPKFELKIFNRWGNIVYDYHNNGNLNPKWWDGFSTGRMTVSGSERVPTGTYFYIINFNDGKRKPESGWIYLNR
;
A
#
# COMPACT_ATOMS: atom_id res chain seq x y z
N MET A 1 28.55 53.88 72.01
CA MET A 1 27.87 53.62 70.73
C MET A 1 28.21 52.19 70.35
N ASN A 2 27.25 51.27 70.47
CA ASN A 2 27.44 49.88 70.03
C ASN A 2 26.72 49.75 68.69
N PRO A 3 27.40 49.32 67.61
CA PRO A 3 26.77 49.23 66.30
C PRO A 3 25.75 48.10 66.34
N THR A 4 24.55 48.41 65.86
CA THR A 4 23.46 47.47 65.65
C THR A 4 23.95 46.35 64.74
N VAL A 5 23.83 45.11 65.19
CA VAL A 5 24.09 43.92 64.35
C VAL A 5 23.03 43.91 63.26
N CYS A 6 23.44 44.05 62.01
CA CYS A 6 22.56 43.79 60.88
C CYS A 6 22.38 42.27 60.78
N ASP A 7 21.20 41.78 61.10
CA ASP A 7 20.85 40.38 60.90
C ASP A 7 20.69 40.14 59.39
N THR A 8 21.39 39.15 58.85
CA THR A 8 21.36 38.86 57.41
C THR A 8 20.32 37.78 57.17
N ALA A 9 19.16 38.14 56.61
CA ALA A 9 18.14 37.18 56.22
C ALA A 9 18.53 36.54 54.88
N ILE A 10 18.82 35.24 54.88
CA ILE A 10 18.96 34.45 53.66
C ILE A 10 17.56 33.98 53.27
N ILE A 11 17.04 34.44 52.14
CA ILE A 11 15.81 33.92 51.52
C ILE A 11 16.24 32.92 50.46
N THR A 12 16.04 31.64 50.72
CA THR A 12 16.15 30.58 49.72
C THR A 12 14.86 30.53 48.91
N ILE A 13 14.91 30.98 47.65
CA ILE A 13 13.84 30.76 46.68
C ILE A 13 14.14 29.42 46.01
N SER A 14 13.29 28.42 46.23
CA SER A 14 13.32 27.20 45.43
C SER A 14 12.44 27.45 44.21
N VAL A 15 13.05 27.53 43.03
CA VAL A 15 12.31 27.46 41.77
C VAL A 15 12.03 25.98 41.56
N ILE A 16 10.79 25.57 41.79
CA ILE A 16 10.33 24.27 41.32
C ILE A 16 10.24 24.39 39.79
N ASN A 17 10.88 23.46 39.11
CA ASN A 17 10.68 23.23 37.68
C ASN A 17 9.89 21.92 37.62
N PRO A 18 8.56 21.98 37.81
CA PRO A 18 7.74 20.79 37.75
C PRO A 18 7.66 20.27 36.31
N ASP A 19 7.17 19.05 36.21
CA ASP A 19 6.48 18.49 35.03
C ASP A 19 5.00 18.56 35.42
N THR A 20 4.26 19.46 34.78
CA THR A 20 2.91 19.85 35.21
C THR A 20 1.83 18.88 34.72
N ASP A 21 1.98 18.31 33.53
CA ASP A 21 1.02 17.38 32.92
C ASP A 21 1.46 15.90 33.02
N GLY A 22 2.70 15.65 33.44
CA GLY A 22 3.21 14.35 33.81
C GLY A 22 3.64 13.52 32.62
N ASP A 23 4.07 14.14 31.53
CA ASP A 23 4.57 13.46 30.32
C ASP A 23 6.08 13.13 30.38
N GLY A 24 6.76 13.48 31.47
CA GLY A 24 8.18 13.25 31.66
C GLY A 24 9.09 14.31 31.04
N VAL A 25 8.56 15.41 30.52
CA VAL A 25 9.28 16.63 30.14
C VAL A 25 9.02 17.70 31.20
N LEU A 26 10.05 18.47 31.56
CA LEU A 26 9.87 19.56 32.53
C LEU A 26 9.29 20.79 31.83
N ASP A 27 8.43 21.56 32.51
CA ASP A 27 7.77 22.75 31.95
C ASP A 27 8.75 23.73 31.26
N THR A 28 9.95 23.91 31.83
CA THR A 28 10.94 24.81 31.24
C THR A 28 11.60 24.26 29.97
N GLN A 29 11.66 22.93 29.81
CA GLN A 29 12.17 22.27 28.62
C GLN A 29 11.12 22.32 27.50
N GLU A 30 9.85 22.15 27.81
CA GLU A 30 8.76 22.32 26.85
C GLU A 30 8.67 23.74 26.30
N VAL A 31 8.90 24.75 27.14
CA VAL A 31 9.03 26.15 26.69
C VAL A 31 10.19 26.34 25.71
N ILE A 32 11.28 25.55 25.85
CA ILE A 32 12.41 25.57 24.91
C ILE A 32 12.04 24.85 23.60
N ASP A 33 11.33 23.73 23.71
CA ASP A 33 10.95 22.88 22.57
C ASP A 33 9.73 23.40 21.81
N GLY A 34 8.98 24.34 22.42
CA GLY A 34 7.77 24.94 21.85
C GLY A 34 6.52 24.08 22.04
N THR A 35 6.52 23.17 23.00
CA THR A 35 5.36 22.35 23.38
C THR A 35 4.58 22.96 24.55
N ASP A 36 3.39 22.44 24.88
CA ASP A 36 2.50 23.02 25.91
C ASP A 36 2.62 22.28 27.26
N PRO A 37 3.14 22.94 28.33
CA PRO A 37 3.31 22.35 29.67
C PRO A 37 2.07 21.90 30.42
N ASN A 38 0.90 21.90 29.78
CA ASN A 38 -0.35 21.47 30.39
C ASN A 38 -1.09 20.45 29.51
N ASP A 39 -0.45 19.97 28.45
CA ASP A 39 -0.97 19.00 27.51
C ASP A 39 0.02 17.85 27.40
N ALA A 40 -0.29 16.75 28.09
CA ALA A 40 0.60 15.60 28.20
C ALA A 40 0.86 14.87 26.86
N CYS A 41 0.16 15.24 25.79
CA CYS A 41 0.41 14.77 24.42
C CYS A 41 1.22 15.78 23.58
N SER A 42 1.59 16.92 24.18
CA SER A 42 2.41 17.96 23.59
C SER A 42 3.84 17.85 24.12
N TYR A 43 4.65 16.96 23.55
CA TYR A 43 6.05 16.83 23.92
C TYR A 43 6.94 16.44 22.76
N THR A 44 8.24 16.74 22.88
CA THR A 44 9.24 16.20 21.96
C THR A 44 9.80 14.90 22.54
N THR A 45 9.68 13.78 21.81
CA THR A 45 10.19 12.46 22.22
C THR A 45 11.68 12.49 22.66
N ALA A 46 12.50 13.32 22.02
CA ALA A 46 13.91 13.49 22.37
C ALA A 46 14.18 14.15 23.73
N SER A 47 13.22 14.90 24.27
CA SER A 47 13.29 15.59 25.56
C SER A 47 12.62 14.79 26.69
N GLN A 48 11.85 13.76 26.34
CA GLN A 48 11.10 12.95 27.28
C GLN A 48 12.01 12.05 28.12
N VAL A 49 11.70 11.95 29.41
CA VAL A 49 12.32 10.98 30.31
C VAL A 49 11.27 9.96 30.73
N LEU A 50 11.24 8.80 30.06
CA LEU A 50 10.27 7.72 30.31
C LEU A 50 10.20 7.23 31.77
N ALA A 51 11.26 7.44 32.56
CA ALA A 51 11.26 7.08 33.99
C ALA A 51 10.44 8.04 34.87
N ASP A 52 10.17 9.24 34.36
CA ASP A 52 9.53 10.33 35.09
C ASP A 52 8.04 10.53 34.69
N VAL A 53 7.56 9.81 33.67
CA VAL A 53 6.17 9.87 33.21
C VAL A 53 5.19 9.42 34.29
N SER A 54 4.02 10.04 34.29
CA SER A 54 2.95 9.76 35.24
C SER A 54 2.13 8.53 34.84
N ALA A 55 1.42 7.94 35.82
CA ALA A 55 0.42 6.91 35.52
C ALA A 55 -0.72 7.45 34.64
N ALA A 56 -1.04 8.74 34.76
CA ALA A 56 -2.08 9.37 33.94
C ALA A 56 -1.66 9.40 32.46
N TRP A 57 -0.41 9.76 32.16
CA TRP A 57 0.15 9.72 30.80
C TRP A 57 0.16 8.30 30.24
N ASN A 58 0.50 7.28 31.04
CA ASN A 58 0.47 5.88 30.58
C ASN A 58 -0.92 5.39 30.19
N ASP A 59 -1.98 5.95 30.79
CA ASP A 59 -3.38 5.61 30.51
C ASP A 59 -3.97 6.45 29.35
N MET A 60 -3.22 7.41 28.81
CA MET A 60 -3.59 8.19 27.62
C MET A 60 -3.27 7.43 26.33
N ASP A 61 -3.80 7.96 25.24
CA ASP A 61 -3.63 7.52 23.85
C ASP A 61 -3.44 8.83 23.07
N CYS A 62 -2.18 9.20 22.84
CA CYS A 62 -1.82 10.54 22.41
C CYS A 62 -1.93 10.77 20.91
N ASP A 63 -1.70 9.74 20.11
CA ASP A 63 -1.87 9.77 18.65
C ASP A 63 -3.26 9.28 18.20
N GLY A 64 -4.02 8.66 19.11
CA GLY A 64 -5.41 8.31 18.92
C GLY A 64 -5.61 7.02 18.13
N ASP A 65 -4.63 6.13 18.09
CA ASP A 65 -4.67 4.83 17.40
C ASP A 65 -5.53 3.78 18.14
N GLY A 66 -5.88 4.05 19.40
CA GLY A 66 -6.65 3.19 20.30
C GLY A 66 -5.78 2.28 21.18
N VAL A 67 -4.47 2.44 21.17
CA VAL A 67 -3.49 1.84 22.06
C VAL A 67 -3.07 2.91 23.07
N THR A 68 -2.86 2.50 24.32
CA THR A 68 -2.40 3.44 25.35
C THR A 68 -0.90 3.63 25.25
N ASN A 69 -0.40 4.85 25.52
CA ASN A 69 1.03 5.17 25.57
C ASN A 69 1.84 4.13 26.38
N GLY A 70 1.33 3.72 27.55
CA GLY A 70 2.03 2.75 28.40
C GLY A 70 2.16 1.35 27.78
N THR A 71 1.23 0.95 26.92
CA THR A 71 1.26 -0.32 26.17
C THR A 71 2.27 -0.22 25.03
N GLU A 72 2.27 0.89 24.29
CA GLU A 72 3.21 1.14 23.20
C GLU A 72 4.67 1.16 23.68
N ILE A 73 4.95 1.78 24.83
CA ILE A 73 6.28 1.72 25.44
C ILE A 73 6.73 0.27 25.72
N VAL A 74 5.82 -0.62 26.09
CA VAL A 74 6.11 -2.04 26.31
C VAL A 74 6.34 -2.78 24.98
N ASP A 75 5.57 -2.43 23.97
CA ASP A 75 5.64 -3.01 22.63
C ASP A 75 6.77 -2.43 21.77
N ALA A 76 7.40 -1.35 22.26
CA ALA A 76 8.41 -0.56 21.57
C ALA A 76 7.90 0.10 20.28
N THR A 77 6.66 0.60 20.33
CA THR A 77 6.04 1.48 19.32
C THR A 77 5.98 2.93 19.83
N ASP A 78 5.62 3.91 18.99
CA ASP A 78 5.72 5.35 19.29
C ASP A 78 4.37 6.00 19.64
N PRO A 79 4.15 6.44 20.91
CA PRO A 79 2.90 7.08 21.34
C PRO A 79 2.53 8.42 20.69
N GLN A 80 3.29 8.88 19.70
CA GLN A 80 2.99 10.06 18.90
C GLN A 80 2.83 9.74 17.40
N ASP A 81 2.99 8.49 16.99
CA ASP A 81 2.89 8.05 15.60
C ASP A 81 1.73 7.06 15.44
N MET A 82 0.62 7.58 14.97
CA MET A 82 -0.64 6.86 14.80
C MET A 82 -0.57 5.63 13.88
N CYS A 83 0.54 5.50 13.14
CA CYS A 83 0.83 4.39 12.23
C CYS A 83 1.83 3.37 12.81
N ASP A 84 2.45 3.67 13.97
CA ASP A 84 3.38 2.78 14.66
C ASP A 84 2.72 2.19 15.90
N PHE A 85 1.99 1.09 15.72
CA PHE A 85 1.37 0.36 16.82
C PHE A 85 1.17 -1.13 16.53
N ILE A 86 0.80 -1.90 17.56
CA ILE A 86 0.40 -3.30 17.41
C ILE A 86 -1.13 -3.40 17.45
N PRO A 87 -1.81 -3.70 16.33
CA PRO A 87 -3.27 -3.70 16.27
C PRO A 87 -3.96 -4.67 17.24
N ALA A 88 -3.29 -5.78 17.58
CA ALA A 88 -3.79 -6.73 18.57
C ALA A 88 -3.90 -6.17 20.00
N ASN A 89 -3.20 -5.07 20.29
CA ASN A 89 -3.19 -4.40 21.59
C ASN A 89 -4.13 -3.19 21.64
N ARG A 90 -4.88 -2.92 20.57
CA ARG A 90 -5.91 -1.89 20.55
C ARG A 90 -7.03 -2.24 21.53
N THR A 91 -7.22 -1.40 22.54
CA THR A 91 -8.24 -1.61 23.59
C THR A 91 -9.20 -0.45 23.74
N LEU A 92 -8.84 0.71 23.20
CA LEU A 92 -9.67 1.91 23.13
C LEU A 92 -10.27 2.06 21.73
N ALA A 93 -11.20 3.00 21.59
CA ALA A 93 -11.72 3.37 20.28
C ALA A 93 -10.75 4.37 19.63
N ALA A 94 -10.34 4.10 18.39
CA ALA A 94 -9.52 5.02 17.62
C ALA A 94 -10.21 6.38 17.44
N SER A 95 -9.39 7.44 17.38
CA SER A 95 -9.81 8.82 17.25
C SER A 95 -10.32 9.15 15.84
N GLU A 96 -11.04 10.27 15.69
CA GLU A 96 -11.42 10.78 14.37
C GLU A 96 -10.18 11.19 13.54
N ALA A 97 -9.08 11.58 14.20
CA ALA A 97 -7.83 11.90 13.52
C ALA A 97 -7.21 10.65 12.89
N TRP A 98 -7.14 9.54 13.65
CA TRP A 98 -6.67 8.25 13.14
C TRP A 98 -7.58 7.71 12.04
N ASN A 99 -8.90 7.71 12.22
CA ASN A 99 -9.83 7.19 11.21
C ASN A 99 -9.77 7.94 9.87
N ASN A 100 -9.44 9.23 9.90
CA ASN A 100 -9.26 10.06 8.70
C ASN A 100 -7.78 10.15 8.26
N GLY A 101 -6.88 9.51 8.99
CA GLY A 101 -5.48 9.35 8.63
C GLY A 101 -5.31 8.39 7.46
N ASP A 102 -4.10 8.33 6.94
CA ASP A 102 -3.71 7.58 5.74
C ASP A 102 -2.24 7.18 5.96
N CYS A 103 -2.02 5.97 6.46
CA CYS A 103 -0.75 5.54 7.05
C CYS A 103 0.25 5.01 6.01
N ASP A 104 -0.21 4.33 4.97
CA ASP A 104 0.57 3.93 3.79
C ASP A 104 0.68 5.03 2.73
N GLY A 105 -0.20 6.04 2.76
CA GLY A 105 -0.19 7.19 1.87
C GLY A 105 -0.84 6.91 0.52
N ASP A 106 -1.79 5.98 0.44
CA ASP A 106 -2.39 5.51 -0.79
C ASP A 106 -3.72 6.19 -1.18
N THR A 107 -4.19 7.12 -0.35
CA THR A 107 -5.43 7.92 -0.44
C THR A 107 -6.70 7.27 0.10
N VAL A 108 -6.67 5.99 0.44
CA VAL A 108 -7.68 5.39 1.30
C VAL A 108 -7.34 5.75 2.75
N SER A 109 -8.36 5.83 3.61
CA SER A 109 -8.16 6.23 5.01
C SER A 109 -8.12 5.01 5.90
N ASN A 110 -7.31 5.05 6.97
CA ASN A 110 -7.15 3.96 7.92
C ASN A 110 -8.49 3.37 8.41
N GLY A 111 -9.51 4.22 8.59
CA GLY A 111 -10.85 3.80 9.02
C GLY A 111 -11.60 2.95 7.99
N ASN A 112 -11.40 3.22 6.70
CA ASN A 112 -11.98 2.46 5.59
C ASN A 112 -11.23 1.14 5.36
N GLU A 113 -9.91 1.12 5.57
CA GLU A 113 -9.06 -0.07 5.43
C GLU A 113 -9.05 -0.97 6.67
N TRP A 114 -9.44 -0.45 7.84
CA TRP A 114 -9.48 -1.28 9.04
C TRP A 114 -10.40 -2.50 8.88
N ASN A 115 -11.51 -2.35 8.18
CA ASN A 115 -12.49 -3.41 7.95
C ASN A 115 -13.34 -3.07 6.72
N PRO A 116 -12.73 -3.08 5.51
CA PRO A 116 -13.41 -2.70 4.27
C PRO A 116 -14.63 -3.57 3.97
N LYS A 117 -14.63 -4.82 4.46
CA LYS A 117 -15.74 -5.78 4.30
C LYS A 117 -16.93 -5.50 5.23
N ASP A 118 -16.79 -4.58 6.19
CA ASP A 118 -17.78 -4.24 7.24
C ASP A 118 -18.36 -5.49 7.94
N ASP A 119 -17.53 -6.51 8.19
CA ASP A 119 -17.98 -7.79 8.76
C ASP A 119 -17.77 -7.87 10.29
N GLY A 120 -17.04 -6.90 10.83
CA GLY A 120 -16.73 -6.75 12.25
C GLY A 120 -15.43 -7.43 12.70
N ASN A 121 -14.61 -7.93 11.76
CA ASN A 121 -13.40 -8.71 12.04
C ASN A 121 -12.08 -8.02 11.66
N GLY A 122 -12.01 -6.68 11.67
CA GLY A 122 -10.75 -5.97 11.43
C GLY A 122 -9.69 -6.11 12.56
N PRO A 123 -8.41 -5.78 12.30
CA PRO A 123 -7.89 -5.24 11.03
C PRO A 123 -7.85 -6.29 9.93
N ASP A 124 -8.16 -5.90 8.70
CA ASP A 124 -8.06 -6.76 7.53
C ASP A 124 -6.63 -6.74 6.95
N ASP A 125 -6.28 -7.86 6.32
CA ASP A 125 -5.03 -8.15 5.60
C ASP A 125 -5.49 -8.96 4.38
N THR A 126 -5.72 -8.25 3.27
CA THR A 126 -6.48 -8.72 2.11
C THR A 126 -5.69 -9.78 1.33
N ASP A 127 -4.39 -9.56 1.10
CA ASP A 127 -3.51 -10.50 0.40
C ASP A 127 -2.85 -11.58 1.31
N ARG A 128 -2.84 -11.35 2.63
CA ARG A 128 -2.23 -12.22 3.66
C ARG A 128 -0.71 -12.28 3.64
N ASP A 129 -0.03 -11.22 3.26
CA ASP A 129 1.42 -11.13 3.34
C ASP A 129 1.94 -10.80 4.75
N GLY A 130 1.04 -10.36 5.64
CA GLY A 130 1.31 -10.03 7.03
C GLY A 130 1.47 -8.53 7.32
N ILE A 131 1.25 -7.67 6.33
CA ILE A 131 0.98 -6.24 6.48
C ILE A 131 -0.55 -6.07 6.46
N PHE A 132 -1.10 -5.17 7.27
CA PHE A 132 -2.54 -4.91 7.27
C PHE A 132 -2.86 -3.85 6.23
N ASP A 133 -4.06 -3.88 5.65
CA ASP A 133 -4.50 -3.00 4.54
C ASP A 133 -4.10 -1.53 4.81
N PHE A 134 -4.44 -0.95 5.98
CA PHE A 134 -4.08 0.43 6.37
C PHE A 134 -2.57 0.74 6.55
N LEU A 135 -1.68 -0.20 6.27
CA LEU A 135 -0.21 -0.06 6.28
C LEU A 135 0.43 -0.64 5.02
N ASP A 136 -0.38 -1.18 4.10
CA ASP A 136 0.05 -1.73 2.84
C ASP A 136 -0.25 -0.74 1.72
N ILE A 137 0.60 -0.69 0.70
CA ILE A 137 0.40 0.20 -0.45
C ILE A 137 -0.16 -0.57 -1.66
N ASP A 138 -0.32 -1.89 -1.54
CA ASP A 138 -0.72 -2.85 -2.57
C ASP A 138 -1.53 -3.97 -1.88
N ASP A 139 -2.71 -3.59 -1.36
CA ASP A 139 -3.58 -4.37 -0.46
C ASP A 139 -3.92 -5.79 -0.92
N ASP A 140 -4.01 -5.99 -2.23
CA ASP A 140 -4.35 -7.27 -2.85
C ASP A 140 -3.14 -7.97 -3.52
N ASN A 141 -2.01 -7.24 -3.62
CA ASN A 141 -0.75 -7.67 -4.21
C ASN A 141 -0.90 -8.14 -5.66
N ASP A 142 -1.78 -7.50 -6.43
CA ASP A 142 -1.89 -7.65 -7.89
C ASP A 142 -0.66 -7.02 -8.62
N GLY A 143 0.10 -6.19 -7.89
CA GLY A 143 1.31 -5.54 -8.33
C GLY A 143 1.13 -4.10 -8.83
N VAL A 144 -0.07 -3.55 -8.70
CA VAL A 144 -0.46 -2.14 -8.81
C VAL A 144 -0.73 -1.62 -7.40
N ASN A 145 -0.12 -0.49 -7.06
CA ASN A 145 -0.39 0.13 -5.77
C ASN A 145 -1.82 0.68 -5.72
N THR A 146 -2.50 0.63 -4.58
CA THR A 146 -3.89 1.13 -4.37
C THR A 146 -4.10 2.54 -4.94
N ILE A 147 -3.16 3.46 -4.72
CA ILE A 147 -3.22 4.83 -5.27
C ILE A 147 -3.27 4.88 -6.81
N ASP A 148 -2.67 3.90 -7.45
CA ASP A 148 -2.67 3.73 -8.89
C ASP A 148 -3.91 2.95 -9.37
N GLU A 149 -4.87 2.59 -8.52
CA GLU A 149 -6.10 1.89 -8.91
C GLU A 149 -7.31 2.81 -9.08
N ASP A 150 -7.03 4.11 -9.20
CA ASP A 150 -7.98 5.14 -9.63
C ASP A 150 -8.21 5.06 -11.16
N ALA A 151 -9.21 4.28 -11.59
CA ALA A 151 -9.53 4.02 -12.98
C ALA A 151 -10.21 5.21 -13.67
N ASP A 152 -11.02 5.98 -12.93
CA ASP A 152 -11.76 7.12 -13.47
C ASP A 152 -11.05 8.49 -13.31
N GLY A 153 -9.98 8.54 -12.50
CA GLY A 153 -9.15 9.72 -12.26
C GLY A 153 -9.72 10.68 -11.22
N ASN A 154 -10.56 10.21 -10.30
CA ASN A 154 -11.22 11.02 -9.27
C ASN A 154 -10.46 11.04 -7.92
N ASN A 155 -9.35 10.30 -7.81
CA ASN A 155 -8.54 10.13 -6.61
C ASN A 155 -9.30 9.46 -5.45
N ASP A 156 -10.13 8.47 -5.77
CA ASP A 156 -10.93 7.67 -4.85
C ASP A 156 -10.99 6.20 -5.32
N PRO A 157 -9.94 5.39 -5.00
CA PRO A 157 -9.86 3.97 -5.38
C PRO A 157 -11.02 3.12 -4.86
N MET A 158 -11.69 3.56 -3.79
CA MET A 158 -12.77 2.80 -3.15
C MET A 158 -14.02 2.64 -4.03
N THR A 159 -14.11 3.42 -5.11
CA THR A 159 -15.29 3.44 -5.98
C THR A 159 -15.10 2.75 -7.31
N ASP A 160 -13.86 2.33 -7.61
CA ASP A 160 -13.52 1.65 -8.84
C ASP A 160 -13.69 0.14 -8.67
N ASP A 161 -14.39 -0.45 -9.62
CA ASP A 161 -14.75 -1.87 -9.70
C ASP A 161 -14.91 -2.19 -11.19
N CYS A 162 -13.80 -2.58 -11.81
CA CYS A 162 -13.70 -2.67 -13.25
C CYS A 162 -14.39 -3.93 -13.82
N ASP A 163 -14.44 -5.01 -13.04
CA ASP A 163 -14.99 -6.31 -13.43
C ASP A 163 -16.46 -6.49 -12.99
N LYS A 164 -16.92 -5.66 -12.05
CA LYS A 164 -18.29 -5.52 -11.53
C LYS A 164 -18.75 -6.67 -10.68
N ASP A 165 -17.85 -7.30 -9.95
CA ASP A 165 -18.17 -8.35 -9.00
C ASP A 165 -18.62 -7.80 -7.62
N GLY A 166 -18.38 -6.50 -7.37
CA GLY A 166 -18.77 -5.78 -6.18
C GLY A 166 -17.66 -5.64 -5.12
N LEU A 167 -16.45 -6.10 -5.40
CA LEU A 167 -15.23 -5.70 -4.70
C LEU A 167 -14.62 -4.47 -5.41
N ALA A 168 -13.98 -3.61 -4.64
CA ALA A 168 -13.23 -2.49 -5.22
C ALA A 168 -11.91 -3.02 -5.77
N ASP A 169 -11.37 -2.38 -6.83
CA ASP A 169 -10.17 -2.84 -7.53
C ASP A 169 -9.01 -3.10 -6.54
N TYR A 170 -8.77 -2.20 -5.58
CA TYR A 170 -7.70 -2.34 -4.57
C TYR A 170 -7.85 -3.45 -3.53
N LEU A 171 -8.99 -4.15 -3.52
CA LEU A 171 -9.22 -5.29 -2.63
C LEU A 171 -9.44 -6.59 -3.42
N ASP A 172 -9.23 -6.55 -4.74
CA ASP A 172 -9.57 -7.61 -5.66
C ASP A 172 -8.36 -7.99 -6.54
N PRO A 173 -7.62 -9.06 -6.18
CA PRO A 173 -6.41 -9.46 -6.90
C PRO A 173 -6.67 -9.97 -8.32
N ASP A 174 -7.93 -10.22 -8.68
CA ASP A 174 -8.34 -10.49 -10.06
C ASP A 174 -9.10 -9.34 -10.74
N ALA A 175 -9.07 -8.14 -10.15
CA ALA A 175 -9.55 -6.91 -10.75
C ALA A 175 -8.91 -6.71 -12.11
N CYS A 176 -9.77 -6.61 -13.13
CA CYS A 176 -9.36 -6.39 -14.51
C CYS A 176 -8.39 -7.49 -15.03
N ALA A 177 -8.40 -8.67 -14.40
CA ALA A 177 -7.55 -9.77 -14.80
C ALA A 177 -7.96 -10.26 -16.19
N VAL A 178 -6.93 -10.52 -16.98
CA VAL A 178 -7.10 -11.02 -18.33
C VAL A 178 -6.83 -12.52 -18.31
N GLU A 179 -7.85 -13.34 -18.60
CA GLU A 179 -7.62 -14.78 -18.78
C GLU A 179 -6.76 -15.04 -20.02
N ILE A 180 -5.49 -15.37 -19.82
CA ILE A 180 -4.56 -15.66 -20.93
C ILE A 180 -4.60 -17.14 -21.27
N PRO A 181 -5.01 -17.53 -22.50
CA PRO A 181 -5.04 -18.93 -22.90
C PRO A 181 -3.66 -19.59 -22.87
N THR A 182 -3.58 -20.79 -22.30
CA THR A 182 -2.35 -21.59 -22.29
C THR A 182 -2.21 -22.50 -23.52
N LEU A 183 -3.22 -22.55 -24.39
CA LEU A 183 -3.28 -23.43 -25.56
C LEU A 183 -4.02 -22.77 -26.73
N PHE A 184 -3.46 -22.91 -27.93
CA PHE A 184 -4.18 -22.65 -29.17
C PHE A 184 -3.81 -23.67 -30.25
N THR A 185 -4.73 -23.87 -31.21
CA THR A 185 -4.68 -24.90 -32.24
C THR A 185 -4.77 -24.32 -33.65
N PRO A 186 -3.70 -23.73 -34.21
CA PRO A 186 -3.69 -23.15 -35.55
C PRO A 186 -3.74 -24.21 -36.68
N ASN A 187 -4.83 -24.97 -36.76
CA ASN A 187 -5.07 -26.08 -37.69
C ASN A 187 -6.03 -25.70 -38.84
N GLY A 188 -6.68 -24.54 -38.77
CA GLY A 188 -7.60 -24.00 -39.76
C GLY A 188 -9.04 -24.52 -39.64
N ASP A 189 -9.44 -25.06 -38.48
CA ASP A 189 -10.80 -25.53 -38.23
C ASP A 189 -11.76 -24.44 -37.74
N GLY A 190 -11.25 -23.22 -37.55
CA GLY A 190 -11.99 -22.04 -37.08
C GLY A 190 -12.08 -21.92 -35.57
N THR A 191 -11.50 -22.85 -34.79
CA THR A 191 -11.55 -22.86 -33.32
C THR A 191 -10.14 -22.73 -32.75
N ASN A 192 -9.90 -21.71 -31.92
CA ASN A 192 -8.59 -21.43 -31.30
C ASN A 192 -7.44 -21.39 -32.33
N ASP A 193 -7.73 -20.91 -33.54
CA ASP A 193 -6.74 -20.84 -34.63
C ASP A 193 -5.68 -19.73 -34.38
N THR A 194 -5.97 -18.82 -33.47
CA THR A 194 -5.09 -17.75 -33.04
C THR A 194 -4.98 -17.71 -31.52
N PHE A 195 -3.84 -17.23 -31.03
CA PHE A 195 -3.68 -16.84 -29.64
C PHE A 195 -4.35 -15.48 -29.42
N GLU A 196 -5.68 -15.52 -29.35
CA GLU A 196 -6.52 -14.41 -28.93
C GLU A 196 -6.60 -14.39 -27.40
N ILE A 197 -6.49 -13.20 -26.82
CA ILE A 197 -6.60 -13.00 -25.38
C ILE A 197 -7.89 -12.18 -25.16
N PRO A 198 -8.98 -12.82 -24.70
CA PRO A 198 -10.25 -12.14 -24.45
C PRO A 198 -10.09 -11.00 -23.45
N GLY A 199 -10.84 -9.90 -23.63
CA GLY A 199 -10.83 -8.76 -22.69
C GLY A 199 -9.62 -7.82 -22.82
N LEU A 200 -8.43 -8.32 -23.18
CA LEU A 200 -7.17 -7.54 -23.24
C LEU A 200 -7.29 -6.24 -24.03
N VAL A 201 -8.01 -6.24 -25.15
CA VAL A 201 -8.18 -5.08 -26.03
C VAL A 201 -9.01 -3.96 -25.40
N ASN A 202 -10.01 -4.37 -24.62
CA ASN A 202 -10.96 -3.44 -24.02
C ASN A 202 -10.34 -2.79 -22.78
N LEU A 203 -9.66 -3.58 -21.96
CA LEU A 203 -8.99 -3.13 -20.74
C LEU A 203 -7.69 -2.38 -21.06
N TYR A 204 -6.88 -2.92 -21.97
CA TYR A 204 -5.52 -2.42 -22.24
C TYR A 204 -5.32 -2.10 -23.72
N PRO A 205 -6.00 -1.11 -24.31
CA PRO A 205 -6.02 -0.86 -25.75
C PRO A 205 -4.64 -0.57 -26.34
N LYS A 206 -3.62 -0.22 -25.55
CA LYS A 206 -2.26 0.09 -26.00
C LYS A 206 -1.25 -1.03 -25.74
N PHE A 207 -1.71 -2.24 -25.42
CA PHE A 207 -0.82 -3.35 -25.08
C PHE A 207 0.21 -3.68 -26.18
N GLU A 208 1.36 -4.21 -25.75
CA GLU A 208 2.34 -4.89 -26.59
C GLU A 208 2.40 -6.38 -26.24
N LEU A 209 2.44 -7.24 -27.26
CA LEU A 209 2.56 -8.68 -27.11
C LEU A 209 3.81 -9.18 -27.84
N LYS A 210 4.74 -9.77 -27.09
CA LYS A 210 5.94 -10.42 -27.62
C LYS A 210 5.90 -11.90 -27.31
N ILE A 211 6.22 -12.75 -28.28
CA ILE A 211 6.27 -14.20 -28.12
C ILE A 211 7.65 -14.69 -28.52
N PHE A 212 8.20 -15.58 -27.70
CA PHE A 212 9.55 -16.11 -27.79
C PHE A 212 9.49 -17.63 -27.94
N ASN A 213 10.44 -18.18 -28.71
CA ASN A 213 10.71 -19.62 -28.67
C ASN A 213 11.52 -19.99 -27.41
N ARG A 214 11.71 -21.30 -27.18
CA ARG A 214 12.45 -21.84 -26.02
C ARG A 214 13.91 -21.38 -25.91
N TRP A 215 14.47 -20.77 -26.96
CA TRP A 215 15.82 -20.24 -26.99
C TRP A 215 15.87 -18.71 -26.80
N GLY A 216 14.74 -18.07 -26.51
CA GLY A 216 14.64 -16.62 -26.31
C GLY A 216 14.62 -15.79 -27.60
N ASN A 217 14.43 -16.41 -28.77
CA ASN A 217 14.25 -15.64 -30.00
C ASN A 217 12.80 -15.21 -30.16
N ILE A 218 12.60 -13.94 -30.49
CA ILE A 218 11.28 -13.37 -30.81
C ILE A 218 10.74 -14.03 -32.08
N VAL A 219 9.55 -14.62 -31.97
CA VAL A 219 8.76 -15.17 -33.09
C VAL A 219 7.54 -14.32 -33.40
N TYR A 220 7.04 -13.54 -32.44
CA TYR A 220 5.95 -12.59 -32.64
C TYR A 220 6.25 -11.30 -31.87
N ASP A 221 6.01 -10.15 -32.50
CA ASP A 221 6.21 -8.82 -31.93
C ASP A 221 5.07 -7.93 -32.42
N TYR A 222 4.18 -7.54 -31.52
CA TYR A 222 2.95 -6.82 -31.84
C TYR A 222 2.70 -5.66 -30.89
N HIS A 223 2.29 -4.52 -31.45
CA HIS A 223 1.97 -3.30 -30.72
C HIS A 223 0.54 -2.89 -31.11
N ASN A 224 -0.41 -2.94 -30.19
CA ASN A 224 -1.83 -2.73 -30.50
C ASN A 224 -2.16 -1.26 -30.82
N ASN A 225 -1.53 -0.31 -30.13
CA ASN A 225 -1.65 1.14 -30.35
C ASN A 225 -3.11 1.66 -30.45
N GLY A 226 -4.04 1.09 -29.68
CA GLY A 226 -5.45 1.49 -29.64
C GLY A 226 -6.37 0.80 -30.66
N ASN A 227 -5.92 -0.25 -31.33
CA ASN A 227 -6.75 -0.97 -32.30
C ASN A 227 -7.75 -1.91 -31.60
N LEU A 228 -9.06 -1.71 -31.85
CA LEU A 228 -10.14 -2.55 -31.33
C LEU A 228 -10.22 -3.96 -31.96
N ASN A 229 -9.50 -4.19 -33.07
CA ASN A 229 -9.41 -5.50 -33.72
C ASN A 229 -7.93 -5.86 -33.90
N PRO A 230 -7.25 -6.32 -32.83
CA PRO A 230 -5.84 -6.65 -32.90
C PRO A 230 -5.57 -7.77 -33.88
N LYS A 231 -4.32 -7.81 -34.36
CA LYS A 231 -3.82 -9.01 -35.03
C LYS A 231 -3.32 -9.97 -33.95
N TRP A 232 -3.99 -11.10 -33.82
CA TRP A 232 -3.56 -12.18 -32.93
C TRP A 232 -2.54 -13.10 -33.61
N TRP A 233 -1.75 -13.82 -32.81
CA TRP A 233 -0.73 -14.72 -33.34
C TRP A 233 -1.35 -16.02 -33.85
N ASP A 234 -1.10 -16.35 -35.10
CA ASP A 234 -1.61 -17.51 -35.83
C ASP A 234 -0.57 -18.67 -35.93
N GLY A 235 0.52 -18.57 -35.18
CA GLY A 235 1.62 -19.54 -35.22
C GLY A 235 2.59 -19.36 -36.39
N PHE A 236 2.57 -18.23 -37.10
CA PHE A 236 3.62 -17.84 -38.05
C PHE A 236 4.66 -16.93 -37.37
N SER A 237 5.94 -17.11 -37.73
CA SER A 237 7.00 -16.23 -37.26
C SER A 237 6.95 -14.88 -38.00
N THR A 238 6.86 -13.78 -37.26
CA THR A 238 7.05 -12.40 -37.76
C THR A 238 8.42 -11.82 -37.37
N GLY A 239 9.26 -12.57 -36.64
CA GLY A 239 10.56 -12.15 -36.16
C GLY A 239 11.59 -11.85 -37.27
N ARG A 240 12.48 -10.86 -37.03
CA ARG A 240 13.46 -10.35 -38.01
C ARG A 240 14.51 -11.36 -38.50
N MET A 241 14.68 -12.52 -37.87
CA MET A 241 15.68 -13.53 -38.25
C MET A 241 15.16 -14.63 -39.19
N THR A 242 13.86 -14.70 -39.47
CA THR A 242 13.33 -15.64 -40.47
C THR A 242 13.46 -15.03 -41.87
N VAL A 243 14.28 -15.67 -42.72
CA VAL A 243 14.52 -15.34 -44.14
C VAL A 243 13.23 -15.39 -45.00
N SER A 244 12.11 -15.76 -44.40
CA SER A 244 10.78 -15.81 -45.01
C SER A 244 9.73 -15.60 -43.92
N GLY A 245 9.03 -14.47 -43.91
CA GLY A 245 7.92 -14.15 -42.99
C GLY A 245 6.65 -14.99 -43.21
N SER A 246 6.82 -16.26 -43.56
CA SER A 246 5.75 -17.18 -43.95
C SER A 246 6.01 -18.62 -43.47
N GLU A 247 6.93 -18.83 -42.53
CA GLU A 247 7.19 -20.15 -41.97
C GLU A 247 6.43 -20.33 -40.66
N ARG A 248 5.61 -21.38 -40.61
CA ARG A 248 4.90 -21.79 -39.40
C ARG A 248 5.93 -22.27 -38.37
N VAL A 249 5.84 -21.77 -37.15
CA VAL A 249 6.72 -22.25 -36.08
C VAL A 249 6.34 -23.69 -35.70
N PRO A 250 7.29 -24.52 -35.21
CA PRO A 250 7.00 -25.89 -34.80
C PRO A 250 5.98 -26.00 -33.65
N THR A 251 5.29 -27.13 -33.54
CA THR A 251 4.53 -27.51 -32.34
C THR A 251 5.44 -27.49 -31.11
N GLY A 252 4.99 -26.88 -30.03
CA GLY A 252 5.78 -26.77 -28.82
C GLY A 252 5.33 -25.65 -27.89
N THR A 253 6.07 -25.50 -26.80
CA THR A 253 5.88 -24.43 -25.81
C THR A 253 6.64 -23.18 -26.24
N TYR A 254 5.95 -22.06 -26.20
CA TYR A 254 6.45 -20.71 -26.41
C TYR A 254 6.22 -19.90 -25.13
N PHE A 255 6.89 -18.77 -25.02
CA PHE A 255 6.77 -17.85 -23.88
C PHE A 255 6.27 -16.51 -24.38
N TYR A 256 5.44 -15.83 -23.62
CA TYR A 256 4.98 -14.49 -23.95
C TYR A 256 5.41 -13.48 -22.90
N ILE A 257 5.49 -12.22 -23.33
CA ILE A 257 5.51 -11.05 -22.45
C ILE A 257 4.43 -10.11 -22.97
N ILE A 258 3.53 -9.70 -22.08
CA ILE A 258 2.52 -8.67 -22.34
C ILE A 258 2.95 -7.44 -21.57
N ASN A 259 3.04 -6.31 -22.27
CA ASN A 259 3.19 -5.01 -21.63
C ASN A 259 1.88 -4.25 -21.84
N PHE A 260 1.14 -4.01 -20.77
CA PHE A 260 -0.19 -3.39 -20.80
C PHE A 260 -0.15 -1.92 -21.27
N ASN A 261 0.97 -1.22 -21.00
CA ASN A 261 1.18 0.20 -21.33
C ASN A 261 0.07 1.13 -20.77
N ASP A 262 -0.49 0.79 -19.61
CA ASP A 262 -1.38 1.63 -18.81
C ASP A 262 -0.62 2.59 -17.89
N GLY A 263 0.64 2.29 -17.60
CA GLY A 263 1.51 3.08 -16.72
C GLY A 263 1.47 2.64 -15.25
N LYS A 264 0.65 1.63 -14.95
CA LYS A 264 0.34 1.14 -13.60
C LYS A 264 0.88 -0.29 -13.44
N ARG A 265 0.40 -1.20 -14.29
CA ARG A 265 0.76 -2.63 -14.25
C ARG A 265 2.15 -2.93 -14.80
N LYS A 266 2.87 -3.79 -14.08
CA LYS A 266 4.14 -4.38 -14.55
C LYS A 266 3.87 -5.35 -15.71
N PRO A 267 4.86 -5.58 -16.61
CA PRO A 267 4.68 -6.54 -17.69
C PRO A 267 4.45 -7.98 -17.18
N GLU A 268 3.42 -8.63 -17.66
CA GLU A 268 3.12 -10.02 -17.34
C GLU A 268 3.85 -10.98 -18.30
N SER A 269 4.27 -12.14 -17.80
CA SER A 269 4.92 -13.15 -18.63
C SER A 269 4.45 -14.55 -18.29
N GLY A 270 4.37 -15.40 -19.31
CA GLY A 270 3.88 -16.77 -19.15
C GLY A 270 4.26 -17.65 -20.34
N TRP A 271 3.55 -18.77 -20.46
CA TRP A 271 3.78 -19.75 -21.50
C TRP A 271 2.50 -20.08 -22.27
N ILE A 272 2.69 -20.49 -23.52
CA ILE A 272 1.62 -20.99 -24.37
C ILE A 272 2.08 -22.23 -25.13
N TYR A 273 1.22 -23.24 -25.18
CA TYR A 273 1.43 -24.41 -26.01
C TYR A 273 0.72 -24.25 -27.36
N LEU A 274 1.48 -24.37 -28.43
CA LEU A 274 0.96 -24.43 -29.79
C LEU A 274 0.84 -25.89 -30.20
N ASN A 275 -0.37 -26.34 -30.52
CA ASN A 275 -0.62 -27.68 -31.05
C ASN A 275 -1.29 -27.64 -32.44
N ARG A 276 -1.08 -28.66 -33.28
CA ARG A 276 -1.72 -28.74 -34.60
C ARG A 276 -2.09 -30.18 -34.92
#